data_AF-A0A6M0QCJ5-F1
#
_entry.id   AF-A0A6M0QCJ5-F1
#
_cell.length_a   1.000
_cell.length_b   1.000
_cell.length_c   1.000
_cell.angle_alpha   90.00
_cell.angle_beta   90.00
_cell.angle_gamma   90.00
#
_symmetry.space_group_name_H-M   'P 1'
#
loop_
_entity.id
_entity.type
_entity.pdbx_description
1 polymer ?
#
loop_
_entity_poly.entity_id
_entity_poly.type
_entity_poly.pdbx_seq_one_letter_code
_entity_poly.pdbx_strand_id
1 'polypeptide(L)'
;MHIILSIISIIAAWVRKDYKNWREFYPTMQYIAIGNLTYNFLCASHWLWRLSPDIKWFNYTLLEMAYTFFVFPFTALMFVQ
;
A
#
# COMPACT_ATOMS: atom_id res chain seq x y z
N MET A 1 5.89 -13.63 -2.65
CA MET A 1 4.78 -13.12 -3.49
C MET A 1 4.54 -11.63 -3.25
N HIS A 2 4.40 -11.17 -1.99
CA HIS A 2 4.06 -9.78 -1.66
C HIS A 2 5.11 -8.73 -2.07
N ILE A 3 6.39 -8.98 -1.81
CA ILE A 3 7.48 -8.05 -2.15
C ILE A 3 7.64 -7.90 -3.67
N ILE A 4 7.53 -9.01 -4.41
CA ILE A 4 7.64 -9.00 -5.87
C ILE A 4 6.50 -8.18 -6.47
N LEU A 5 5.26 -8.37 -5.99
CA LEU A 5 4.12 -7.57 -6.42
C LEU A 5 4.32 -6.08 -6.12
N SER A 6 4.82 -5.75 -4.93
CA SER A 6 5.12 -4.36 -4.55
C SER A 6 6.12 -3.71 -5.50
N ILE A 7 7.19 -4.43 -5.86
CA ILE A 7 8.21 -3.97 -6.81
C ILE A 7 7.59 -3.79 -8.21
N ILE A 8 6.79 -4.76 -8.68
CA ILE A 8 6.12 -4.67 -9.98
C ILE A 8 5.16 -3.47 -10.02
N SER A 9 4.40 -3.22 -8.96
CA SER A 9 3.48 -2.07 -8.89
C SER A 9 4.23 -0.74 -8.98
N ILE A 10 5.36 -0.63 -8.29
CA ILE A 10 6.21 0.58 -8.36
C ILE A 10 6.76 0.76 -9.78
N ILE A 11 7.28 -0.30 -10.39
CA ILE A 11 7.82 -0.25 -11.76
C ILE A 11 6.72 0.11 -12.77
N ALA A 12 5.52 -0.45 -12.64
CA ALA A 12 4.40 -0.18 -13.52
C ALA A 12 3.95 1.29 -13.44
N ALA A 13 3.82 1.83 -12.22
CA ALA A 13 3.51 3.25 -12.00
C ALA A 13 4.60 4.17 -12.57
N TRP A 14 5.87 3.73 -12.54
CA TRP A 14 6.99 4.49 -13.08
C TRP A 14 7.02 4.49 -14.61
N VAL A 15 6.78 3.33 -15.24
CA VAL A 15 6.75 3.17 -16.71
C VAL A 15 5.64 4.00 -17.35
N ARG A 16 4.44 4.03 -16.74
CA ARG A 16 3.33 4.83 -17.25
C ARG A 16 3.50 6.34 -17.07
N LYS A 17 4.50 6.79 -16.31
CA LYS A 17 4.73 8.20 -15.94
C LYS A 17 3.55 8.84 -15.21
N ASP A 18 2.70 8.02 -14.60
CA ASP A 18 1.52 8.49 -13.86
C ASP A 18 1.93 9.34 -12.65
N TYR A 19 3.17 9.15 -12.17
CA TYR A 19 3.79 10.03 -11.17
C TYR A 19 3.77 11.51 -11.54
N LYS A 20 3.48 11.92 -12.79
CA LYS A 20 3.36 13.33 -13.16
C LYS A 20 2.14 14.03 -12.54
N ASN A 21 1.01 13.32 -12.41
CA ASN A 21 -0.24 13.88 -11.87
C ASN A 21 -0.49 13.51 -10.41
N TRP A 22 0.54 13.03 -9.71
CA TRP A 22 0.44 12.55 -8.31
C TRP A 22 -0.20 13.55 -7.35
N ARG A 23 -0.09 14.86 -7.61
CA ARG A 23 -0.68 15.92 -6.79
C ARG A 23 -2.21 15.91 -6.83
N GLU A 24 -2.80 15.61 -7.99
CA GLU A 24 -4.25 15.56 -8.17
C GLU A 24 -4.84 14.38 -7.39
N PHE A 25 -4.12 13.25 -7.37
CA PHE A 25 -4.53 12.03 -6.66
C PHE A 25 -4.03 11.95 -5.22
N TYR A 26 -3.33 12.99 -4.73
CA TYR A 26 -2.79 13.02 -3.37
C TYR A 26 -3.86 12.82 -2.28
N PRO A 27 -5.05 13.45 -2.35
CA PRO A 27 -6.12 13.20 -1.39
C PRO A 27 -6.57 11.73 -1.38
N THR A 28 -6.66 11.10 -2.55
CA THR A 28 -7.06 9.68 -2.67
C THR A 28 -6.00 8.75 -2.08
N MET A 29 -4.72 9.03 -2.34
CA MET A 29 -3.60 8.29 -1.75
C MET A 29 -3.62 8.38 -0.21
N GLN A 30 -3.86 9.58 0.33
CA GLN A 30 -4.00 9.78 1.77
C GLN A 30 -5.23 9.05 2.34
N TYR A 31 -6.37 9.14 1.66
CA TYR A 31 -7.62 8.49 2.09
C TYR A 31 -7.42 6.98 2.30
N ILE A 32 -6.78 6.31 1.33
CA ILE A 32 -6.54 4.87 1.41
C ILE A 32 -5.52 4.53 2.51
N ALA A 33 -4.43 5.31 2.63
CA ALA A 33 -3.42 5.08 3.67
C ALA A 33 -3.99 5.26 5.08
N ILE A 34 -4.74 6.35 5.32
CA ILE A 34 -5.38 6.63 6.61
C ILE A 34 -6.44 5.57 6.92
N GLY A 35 -7.21 5.13 5.92
CA GLY A 35 -8.17 4.04 6.06
C GLY A 35 -7.51 2.76 6.56
N ASN A 36 -6.39 2.35 5.96
CA ASN A 36 -5.67 1.15 6.40
C ASN A 36 -5.07 1.31 7.80
N LEU A 37 -4.52 2.48 8.13
CA LEU A 37 -4.00 2.75 9.48
C LEU A 37 -5.10 2.72 10.52
N THR A 38 -6.28 3.27 10.20
CA THR A 38 -7.45 3.27 11.08
C THR A 38 -7.93 1.85 11.33
N TYR A 39 -7.99 1.01 10.30
CA TYR A 39 -8.27 -0.42 10.44
C TYR A 39 -7.26 -1.11 11.38
N ASN A 40 -5.96 -0.90 11.13
CA ASN A 40 -4.89 -1.48 11.96
C ASN A 40 -4.99 -1.03 13.43
N PHE A 41 -5.41 0.22 13.68
CA PHE A 41 -5.59 0.75 15.02
C PHE A 41 -6.81 0.16 15.73
N LEU A 42 -7.98 0.15 15.06
CA LEU A 42 -9.23 -0.34 15.65
C LEU A 42 -9.22 -1.85 15.87
N CYS A 43 -8.59 -2.60 14.96
CA CYS A 43 -8.60 -4.07 14.97
C CYS A 43 -7.31 -4.68 15.55
N ALA A 44 -6.48 -3.88 16.23
CA ALA A 44 -5.19 -4.33 16.77
C ALA A 44 -5.31 -5.55 17.71
N SER A 45 -6.43 -5.67 18.44
CA SER A 45 -6.70 -6.80 19.34
C SER A 45 -7.33 -8.00 18.65
N HIS A 46 -8.05 -7.78 17.55
CA HIS A 46 -8.75 -8.84 16.81
C HIS A 46 -8.74 -8.55 15.31
N TRP A 47 -7.79 -9.16 14.61
CA TRP A 47 -7.60 -8.98 13.18
C TRP A 47 -8.73 -9.63 12.40
N LEU A 48 -9.48 -8.83 11.62
CA LEU A 48 -10.46 -9.34 10.66
C LEU A 48 -9.78 -9.91 9.41
N TRP A 49 -8.69 -9.26 9.00
CA TRP A 49 -7.82 -9.61 7.89
C TRP A 49 -6.38 -9.22 8.21
N ARG A 50 -5.42 -10.06 7.82
CA ARG A 50 -4.01 -9.87 8.14
C ARG A 50 -3.13 -10.28 6.95
N LEU A 51 -2.32 -9.35 6.46
CA LEU A 51 -1.33 -9.66 5.45
C LEU A 51 -0.19 -10.49 6.07
N SER A 52 -0.13 -11.78 5.76
CA SER A 52 0.92 -12.65 6.33
C SER A 52 2.20 -12.55 5.51
N PRO A 53 3.36 -12.29 6.14
CA PRO A 53 4.63 -12.23 5.42
C PRO A 53 5.02 -13.61 4.89
N ASP A 54 5.39 -13.69 3.61
CA ASP A 54 5.92 -14.92 2.99
C ASP A 54 7.27 -15.33 3.60
N ILE A 55 7.99 -14.36 4.17
CA ILE A 55 9.33 -14.54 4.74
C ILE A 55 9.21 -14.50 6.26
N LYS A 56 9.58 -15.61 6.92
CA LYS A 56 9.48 -15.75 8.39
C LYS A 56 10.22 -14.70 9.21
N TRP A 57 11.26 -14.07 8.64
CA TRP A 57 12.04 -13.00 9.28
C TRP A 57 11.40 -11.61 9.16
N PHE A 58 10.33 -11.47 8.37
CA PHE A 58 9.72 -10.18 8.12
C PHE A 58 8.59 -9.92 9.11
N ASN A 59 8.70 -8.84 9.88
CA ASN A 59 7.67 -8.47 10.84
C ASN A 59 6.40 -8.02 10.12
N TYR A 60 5.25 -8.51 10.58
CA TYR A 60 3.93 -8.13 10.09
C TYR A 60 3.73 -6.62 10.01
N THR A 61 4.08 -5.90 11.08
CA THR A 61 3.95 -4.44 11.16
C THR A 61 4.75 -3.73 10.07
N LEU A 62 5.94 -4.23 9.76
CA LEU A 62 6.80 -3.63 8.75
C LEU A 62 6.23 -3.85 7.33
N LEU A 63 5.62 -5.02 7.10
CA LEU A 63 4.92 -5.35 5.87
C LEU A 63 3.70 -4.45 5.66
N GLU A 64 2.85 -4.32 6.67
CA GLU A 64 1.68 -3.44 6.62
C GLU A 64 2.07 -1.99 6.37
N MET A 65 3.10 -1.48 7.05
CA MET A 65 3.58 -0.12 6.81
C MET A 65 4.09 0.06 5.37
N ALA A 66 4.89 -0.88 4.86
CA ALA A 66 5.38 -0.80 3.48
C ALA A 66 4.22 -0.81 2.46
N TYR A 67 3.21 -1.66 2.68
CA TYR A 67 2.03 -1.71 1.83
C TYR A 67 1.20 -0.43 1.91
N THR A 68 1.01 0.09 3.11
CA THR A 68 0.20 1.30 3.37
C THR A 68 0.79 2.54 2.69
N PHE A 69 2.11 2.71 2.73
CA PHE A 69 2.75 3.93 2.23
C PHE A 69 3.23 3.83 0.78
N PHE A 70 3.48 2.63 0.27
CA PHE A 70 3.96 2.46 -1.10
C PHE A 70 2.88 1.79 -1.96
N VAL A 71 2.53 0.54 -1.66
CA VAL A 71 1.70 -0.27 -2.56
C VAL A 71 0.33 0.36 -2.76
N PHE A 72 -0.37 0.71 -1.70
CA PHE A 72 -1.72 1.26 -1.82
C PHE A 72 -1.77 2.61 -2.55
N PRO A 73 -0.94 3.61 -2.22
CA PRO A 73 -0.86 4.85 -2.98
C PRO A 73 -0.52 4.64 -4.45
N PHE A 74 0.45 3.78 -4.77
CA PHE A 74 0.81 3.51 -6.16
C PHE A 74 -0.31 2.78 -6.92
N THR A 75 -1.03 1.86 -6.28
CA THR A 75 -2.20 1.23 -6.91
C THR A 75 -3.33 2.22 -7.14
N ALA A 76 -3.59 3.13 -6.19
CA ALA A 76 -4.58 4.17 -6.35
C ALA A 76 -4.24 5.07 -7.55
N LEU A 77 -2.96 5.44 -7.66
CA LEU A 77 -2.46 6.27 -8.73
C LEU A 77 -2.62 5.59 -10.11
N MET A 78 -2.39 4.28 -10.22
CA MET A 78 -2.52 3.54 -11.49
C MET A 78 -3.96 3.29 -11.96
N PHE A 79 -4.94 3.18 -11.05
CA PHE A 79 -6.30 2.74 -11.37
C PHE A 79 -7.37 3.84 -11.26
N VAL A 80 -7.08 4.96 -10.59
CA VAL A 80 -8.02 6.08 -10.43
C VAL A 80 -7.84 7.15 -11.54
N GLN A 81 -6.77 7.07 -12.33
CA GLN A 81 -6.61 7.79 -13.61
C GLN A 81 -7.64 7.35 -14.65
#